data_AF-A0A3B9SL24-F1
#
_entry.id   AF-A0A3B9SL24-F1
#
_cell.length_a   1.000
_cell.length_b   1.000
_cell.length_c   1.000
_cell.angle_alpha   90.00
_cell.angle_beta   90.00
_cell.angle_gamma   90.00
#
_symmetry.space_group_name_H-M   'P 1'
#
loop_
_entity.id
_entity.type
_entity.pdbx_description
1 polymer ?
#
loop_
_entity_poly.entity_id
_entity_poly.type
_entity_poly.pdbx_seq_one_letter_code
_entity_poly.pdbx_strand_id
1 'polypeptide(L)'
;MEGPAQSASFLSGRSGLLWAIGLAIVTACSVATETYLMAAIPFGLLMVIWAFYSLESLLLCLVAITPLSITLKDQGFNVGVSLPSELILAGITLFLLLRFLQNGQLPWRVLRHPVGMAILIQLGWMGLTILTSEMPLVSFKAWISRIWFVVPLFFAMVEVFRSEKSRDWFFPLYAFSLAIASVYTMYVHSQYGFSKETSTWVMFP
;
A
#
# COMPACT_ATOMS: atom_id res chain seq x y z
N MET A 1 -27.84 22.57 29.77
CA MET A 1 -27.27 21.21 29.80
C MET A 1 -26.83 20.89 28.39
N GLU A 2 -25.66 21.39 28.03
CA GLU A 2 -25.10 21.30 26.67
C GLU A 2 -24.28 20.00 26.60
N GLY A 3 -24.66 19.10 25.69
CA GLY A 3 -23.94 17.85 25.46
C GLY A 3 -22.63 18.09 24.70
N PRO A 4 -21.55 17.35 24.98
CA PRO A 4 -20.27 17.59 24.35
C PRO A 4 -20.33 17.21 22.86
N ALA A 5 -19.77 18.14 22.07
CA ALA A 5 -19.74 18.19 20.63
C ALA A 5 -19.30 16.87 19.97
N GLN A 6 -20.07 16.46 18.96
CA GLN A 6 -19.57 15.59 17.89
C GLN A 6 -18.29 16.21 17.33
N SER A 7 -17.17 15.50 17.49
CA SER A 7 -15.91 15.80 16.82
C SER A 7 -16.15 15.77 15.31
N ALA A 8 -16.39 16.95 14.73
CA ALA A 8 -16.54 17.12 13.29
C ALA A 8 -15.21 16.69 12.64
N SER A 9 -15.27 15.57 11.93
CA SER A 9 -14.20 15.10 11.06
C SER A 9 -13.61 16.27 10.27
N PHE A 10 -12.29 16.48 10.39
CA PHE A 10 -11.52 17.53 9.70
C PHE A 10 -11.75 17.55 8.18
N LEU A 11 -12.30 16.47 7.61
CA LEU A 11 -12.58 16.25 6.19
C LEU A 11 -14.06 16.39 5.79
N SER A 12 -14.97 16.68 6.72
CA SER A 12 -16.41 16.77 6.41
C SER A 12 -16.80 18.12 5.81
N GLY A 13 -17.09 18.14 4.50
CA GLY A 13 -17.73 19.26 3.80
C GLY A 13 -16.76 20.26 3.16
N ARG A 14 -17.02 21.56 3.35
CA ARG A 14 -16.35 22.66 2.63
C ARG A 14 -14.83 22.75 2.86
N SER A 15 -14.34 22.28 4.01
CA SER A 15 -12.91 22.21 4.34
C SER A 15 -12.18 21.12 3.56
N GLY A 16 -12.78 19.94 3.39
CA GLY A 16 -12.21 18.84 2.61
C GLY A 16 -12.04 19.21 1.13
N LEU A 17 -12.99 19.97 0.58
CA LEU A 17 -12.94 20.48 -0.79
C LEU A 17 -11.82 21.52 -0.96
N LEU A 18 -11.59 22.38 0.03
CA LEU A 18 -10.46 23.32 0.03
C LEU A 18 -9.09 22.62 0.13
N TRP A 19 -8.99 21.56 0.93
CA TRP A 19 -7.77 20.74 1.00
C TRP A 19 -7.51 19.99 -0.31
N ALA A 20 -8.55 19.45 -0.95
CA ALA A 20 -8.43 18.80 -2.26
C ALA A 20 -8.00 19.80 -3.35
N ILE A 21 -8.57 21.00 -3.36
CA ILE A 21 -8.17 22.08 -4.28
C ILE A 21 -6.74 22.52 -3.99
N GLY A 22 -6.34 22.65 -2.72
CA GLY A 22 -4.97 22.99 -2.34
C GLY A 22 -3.95 21.94 -2.80
N LEU A 23 -4.24 20.65 -2.62
CA LEU A 23 -3.40 19.56 -3.11
C LEU A 23 -3.35 19.51 -4.63
N ALA A 24 -4.45 19.79 -5.32
CA ALA A 24 -4.53 19.88 -6.78
C ALA A 24 -3.69 21.06 -7.34
N ILE A 25 -3.70 22.20 -6.66
CA ILE A 25 -2.89 23.37 -7.06
C ILE A 25 -1.39 23.09 -6.83
N VAL A 26 -1.03 22.50 -5.68
CA VAL A 26 0.37 22.13 -5.38
C VAL A 26 0.89 21.11 -6.38
N THR A 27 0.10 20.09 -6.72
CA THR A 27 0.47 19.11 -7.77
C THR A 27 0.61 19.78 -9.13
N ALA A 28 -0.33 20.64 -9.53
CA ALA A 28 -0.25 21.38 -10.81
C ALA A 28 0.98 22.29 -10.89
N CYS A 29 1.32 23.01 -9.81
CA CYS A 29 2.53 23.84 -9.74
C CYS A 29 3.82 22.99 -9.75
N SER A 30 3.84 21.83 -9.10
CA SER A 30 5.00 20.92 -9.15
C SER A 30 5.22 20.33 -10.54
N VAL A 31 4.14 20.03 -11.27
CA VAL A 31 4.24 19.57 -12.66
C VAL A 31 4.71 20.70 -13.58
N ALA A 32 4.21 21.93 -13.39
CA ALA A 32 4.63 23.09 -14.17
C ALA A 32 6.10 23.50 -13.97
N THR A 33 6.70 23.11 -12.84
CA THR A 33 8.12 23.38 -12.52
C THR A 33 9.05 22.20 -12.83
N GLU A 34 8.55 21.15 -13.49
CA GLU A 34 9.26 19.89 -13.79
C GLU A 34 9.89 19.20 -12.56
N THR A 35 9.43 19.54 -11.36
CA THR A 35 9.92 18.95 -10.11
C THR A 35 9.09 17.73 -9.72
N TYR A 36 9.30 16.62 -10.42
CA TYR A 36 8.53 15.38 -10.24
C TYR A 36 8.56 14.80 -8.81
N LEU A 37 9.66 14.98 -8.08
CA LEU A 37 9.78 14.59 -6.67
C LEU A 37 8.81 15.35 -5.75
N MET A 38 8.54 16.61 -6.07
CA MET A 38 7.67 17.48 -5.28
C MET A 38 6.18 17.15 -5.52
N ALA A 39 5.86 16.62 -6.70
CA ALA A 39 4.52 16.10 -7.02
C ALA A 39 4.17 14.80 -6.27
N ALA A 40 5.15 14.03 -5.79
CA ALA A 40 4.90 12.81 -5.01
C ALA A 40 4.47 13.10 -3.55
N ILE A 41 4.87 14.25 -3.00
CA ILE A 41 4.56 14.67 -1.63
C ILE A 41 3.04 14.76 -1.35
N PRO A 42 2.22 15.46 -2.16
CA PRO A 42 0.78 15.55 -1.93
C PRO A 42 0.08 14.19 -2.02
N PHE A 43 0.56 13.28 -2.88
CA PHE A 43 0.04 11.92 -2.96
C PHE A 43 0.34 11.11 -1.69
N GLY A 44 1.58 11.19 -1.20
CA GLY A 44 1.97 10.57 0.06
C GLY A 44 1.17 11.11 1.25
N LEU A 45 0.95 12.43 1.30
CA LEU A 45 0.16 13.06 2.35
C LEU A 45 -1.31 12.62 2.31
N LEU A 46 -1.91 12.53 1.11
CA LEU A 46 -3.27 12.04 0.92
C LEU A 46 -3.41 10.60 1.42
N MET A 47 -2.44 9.74 1.14
CA MET A 47 -2.43 8.35 1.64
C MET A 47 -2.37 8.28 3.17
N VAL A 48 -1.53 9.11 3.79
CA VAL A 48 -1.46 9.19 5.26
C VAL A 48 -2.80 9.66 5.83
N ILE A 49 -3.38 10.72 5.29
CA ILE A 49 -4.69 11.25 5.72
C ILE A 49 -5.79 10.19 5.57
N TRP A 50 -5.79 9.44 4.45
CA TRP A 50 -6.76 8.36 4.23
C TRP A 50 -6.59 7.22 5.25
N ALA A 51 -5.34 6.86 5.59
CA ALA A 51 -5.08 5.87 6.64
C ALA A 51 -5.64 6.29 8.01
N PHE A 52 -5.58 7.58 8.34
CA PHE A 52 -6.21 8.14 9.56
C PHE A 52 -7.74 8.11 9.51
N TYR A 53 -8.34 8.33 8.34
CA TYR A 53 -9.79 8.35 8.18
C TYR A 53 -10.41 6.95 8.21
N SER A 54 -9.87 6.02 7.42
CA SER A 54 -10.43 4.68 7.28
C SER A 54 -9.38 3.67 6.79
N LEU A 55 -8.74 2.99 7.74
CA LEU A 55 -7.76 1.93 7.43
C LEU A 55 -8.38 0.79 6.59
N GLU A 56 -9.60 0.38 6.89
CA GLU A 56 -10.30 -0.69 6.15
C GLU A 56 -10.48 -0.34 4.67
N SER A 57 -10.98 0.87 4.37
CA SER A 57 -11.20 1.32 2.99
C SER A 57 -9.89 1.43 2.21
N LEU A 58 -8.82 1.92 2.87
CA LEU A 58 -7.49 2.01 2.26
C LEU A 58 -6.92 0.61 1.95
N LEU A 59 -7.12 -0.37 2.84
CA LEU A 59 -6.73 -1.76 2.59
C LEU A 59 -7.53 -2.41 1.46
N LEU A 60 -8.83 -2.14 1.35
CA LEU A 60 -9.63 -2.59 0.21
C LEU A 60 -9.16 -1.95 -1.11
N CYS A 61 -8.84 -0.65 -1.09
CA CYS A 61 -8.26 0.04 -2.23
C CYS A 61 -6.92 -0.59 -2.64
N LEU A 62 -6.05 -0.91 -1.68
CA LEU A 62 -4.81 -1.63 -1.93
C LEU A 62 -5.05 -2.97 -2.62
N VAL A 63 -6.02 -3.76 -2.15
CA VAL A 63 -6.40 -5.05 -2.75
C VAL A 63 -6.86 -4.88 -4.19
N ALA A 64 -7.62 -3.82 -4.49
CA ALA A 64 -8.03 -3.47 -5.84
C ALA A 64 -6.84 -3.07 -6.74
N ILE A 65 -5.86 -2.36 -6.20
CA ILE A 65 -4.75 -1.85 -7.01
C ILE A 65 -3.66 -2.90 -7.22
N THR A 66 -3.53 -3.88 -6.31
CA THR A 66 -2.43 -4.86 -6.35
C THR A 66 -2.32 -5.62 -7.68
N PRO A 67 -3.41 -6.16 -8.27
CA PRO A 67 -3.34 -6.83 -9.57
C PRO A 67 -2.98 -5.91 -10.74
N LEU A 68 -3.21 -4.60 -10.61
CA LEU A 68 -2.92 -3.58 -11.61
C LEU A 68 -1.58 -2.88 -11.36
N SER A 69 -0.83 -3.29 -10.32
CA SER A 69 0.42 -2.62 -9.97
C SER A 69 1.55 -3.01 -10.91
N ILE A 70 2.36 -2.01 -11.30
CA ILE A 70 3.45 -2.19 -12.26
C ILE A 70 4.76 -2.18 -11.49
N THR A 71 5.58 -3.20 -11.73
CA THR A 71 6.94 -3.25 -11.17
C THR A 71 7.89 -2.44 -12.05
N LEU A 72 8.55 -1.44 -11.49
CA LEU A 72 9.52 -0.58 -12.22
C LEU A 72 10.87 -1.28 -12.38
N LYS A 73 10.90 -2.44 -13.04
CA LYS A 73 12.15 -3.17 -13.29
C LYS A 73 12.79 -2.85 -14.65
N ASP A 74 11.99 -2.40 -15.62
CA ASP A 74 12.39 -2.37 -17.03
C ASP A 74 12.79 -1.00 -17.61
N GLN A 75 12.60 0.12 -16.89
CA GLN A 75 12.75 1.47 -17.47
C GLN A 75 13.89 2.29 -16.86
N GLY A 76 15.08 1.71 -16.71
CA GLY A 76 16.32 2.43 -16.33
C GLY A 76 16.44 2.82 -14.84
N PHE A 77 15.34 2.83 -14.09
CA PHE A 77 15.36 2.83 -12.63
C PHE A 77 15.59 1.40 -12.14
N ASN A 78 16.81 1.04 -11.72
CA ASN A 78 17.13 -0.24 -11.08
C ASN A 78 16.60 -0.29 -9.63
N VAL A 79 15.36 0.13 -9.46
CA VAL A 79 14.65 0.21 -8.19
C VAL A 79 13.48 -0.74 -8.35
N GLY A 80 13.65 -1.98 -7.89
CA GLY A 80 12.65 -3.05 -7.98
C GLY A 80 11.44 -2.79 -7.08
N VAL A 81 10.80 -1.65 -7.26
CA VAL A 81 9.67 -1.15 -6.49
C VAL A 81 8.41 -1.22 -7.34
N SER A 82 7.32 -1.69 -6.73
CA SER A 82 6.00 -1.81 -7.34
C SER A 82 5.17 -0.58 -6.99
N LEU A 83 5.07 0.36 -7.93
CA LEU A 83 4.21 1.53 -7.75
C LEU A 83 2.80 1.21 -8.28
N PRO A 84 1.72 1.71 -7.63
CA PRO A 84 1.68 2.51 -6.41
C PRO A 84 1.53 1.66 -5.13
N SER A 85 1.44 0.33 -5.25
CA SER A 85 1.10 -0.58 -4.14
C SER A 85 2.10 -0.54 -2.99
N GLU A 86 3.41 -0.51 -3.26
CA GLU A 86 4.42 -0.39 -2.19
C GLU A 86 4.35 0.94 -1.45
N LEU A 87 4.03 2.04 -2.14
CA LEU A 87 3.93 3.34 -1.47
C LEU A 87 2.75 3.35 -0.48
N ILE A 88 1.63 2.73 -0.86
CA ILE A 88 0.45 2.57 0.00
C ILE A 88 0.80 1.68 1.20
N LEU A 89 1.44 0.54 0.96
CA LEU A 89 1.88 -0.40 2.00
C LEU A 89 2.83 0.25 3.01
N ALA A 90 3.82 1.00 2.53
CA ALA A 90 4.73 1.77 3.37
C ALA A 90 3.98 2.80 4.21
N GLY A 91 3.04 3.53 3.61
CA GLY A 91 2.18 4.50 4.31
C GLY A 91 1.34 3.86 5.42
N ILE A 92 0.70 2.73 5.14
CA ILE A 92 -0.09 1.98 6.14
C ILE A 92 0.81 1.48 7.28
N THR A 93 1.99 0.96 6.95
CA THR A 93 2.94 0.45 7.95
C THR A 93 3.41 1.57 8.88
N LEU A 94 3.77 2.72 8.32
CA LEU A 94 4.15 3.90 9.10
C LEU A 94 3.00 4.37 10.00
N PHE A 95 1.78 4.41 9.46
CA PHE A 95 0.59 4.76 10.24
C PHE A 95 0.36 3.80 11.42
N LEU A 96 0.46 2.49 11.19
CA LEU A 96 0.32 1.48 12.24
C LEU A 96 1.42 1.59 13.29
N LEU A 97 2.65 1.90 12.88
CA LEU A 97 3.78 2.14 13.78
C LEU A 97 3.56 3.38 14.65
N LEU A 98 3.09 4.49 14.07
CA LEU A 98 2.74 5.70 14.82
C LEU A 98 1.60 5.45 15.80
N ARG A 99 0.54 4.75 15.35
CA ARG A 99 -0.59 4.38 16.22
C ARG A 99 -0.16 3.47 17.36
N PHE A 100 0.75 2.54 17.10
CA PHE A 100 1.36 1.68 18.11
C PHE A 100 2.16 2.49 19.13
N LEU A 101 2.97 3.46 18.69
CA LEU A 101 3.77 4.30 19.57
C LEU A 101 2.90 5.21 20.46
N GLN A 102 1.76 5.69 19.94
CA GLN A 102 0.83 6.54 20.69
C GLN A 102 -0.04 5.78 21.69
N ASN A 103 -0.63 4.65 21.28
CA ASN A 103 -1.64 3.96 22.08
C ASN A 103 -1.12 2.71 22.79
N GLY A 104 0.04 2.16 22.39
CA GLY A 104 0.59 0.91 22.89
C GLY A 104 -0.27 -0.33 22.63
N GLN A 105 -1.39 -0.20 21.90
CA GLN A 105 -2.35 -1.27 21.66
C GLN A 105 -1.94 -2.06 20.42
N LEU A 106 -1.29 -3.21 20.64
CA LEU A 106 -1.14 -4.23 19.62
C LEU A 106 -2.35 -5.17 19.64
N PRO A 107 -2.76 -5.70 18.48
CA PRO A 107 -3.71 -6.80 18.42
C PRO A 107 -3.02 -8.08 18.92
N TRP A 108 -2.84 -8.20 20.25
CA TRP A 108 -2.14 -9.31 20.91
C TRP A 108 -2.65 -10.68 20.49
N ARG A 109 -3.93 -10.78 20.11
CA ARG A 109 -4.55 -11.99 19.57
C ARG A 109 -3.90 -12.46 18.27
N VAL A 110 -3.53 -11.54 17.38
CA VAL A 110 -2.91 -11.84 16.08
C VAL A 110 -1.43 -12.17 16.26
N LEU A 111 -0.73 -11.45 17.15
CA LEU A 111 0.69 -11.73 17.42
C LEU A 111 0.91 -13.11 18.09
N ARG A 112 -0.03 -13.58 18.90
CA ARG A 112 0.05 -14.90 19.56
C ARG A 112 -0.37 -16.06 18.66
N HIS A 113 -0.86 -15.80 17.46
CA HIS A 113 -1.20 -16.86 16.52
C HIS A 113 0.10 -17.58 16.08
N PRO A 114 0.15 -18.92 15.97
CA PRO A 114 1.37 -19.65 15.63
C PRO A 114 1.99 -19.17 14.31
N VAL A 115 1.16 -18.84 13.32
CA VAL A 115 1.61 -18.27 12.04
C VAL A 115 2.20 -16.87 12.22
N GLY A 116 1.57 -16.01 13.02
CA GLY A 116 2.09 -14.67 13.31
C GLY A 116 3.44 -14.73 14.03
N MET A 117 3.59 -15.67 14.97
CA MET A 117 4.84 -15.88 15.69
C MET A 117 5.95 -16.42 14.77
N ALA A 118 5.64 -17.37 13.87
CA ALA A 118 6.59 -17.85 12.88
C ALA A 118 7.10 -16.73 11.95
N ILE A 119 6.20 -15.85 11.50
CA ILE A 119 6.55 -14.67 10.69
C ILE A 119 7.43 -13.69 11.48
N LEU A 120 7.09 -13.40 12.73
CA LEU A 120 7.89 -12.50 13.58
C LEU A 120 9.28 -13.08 13.87
N ILE A 121 9.38 -14.38 14.12
CA ILE A 121 10.66 -15.08 14.30
C ILE A 121 11.48 -15.00 13.01
N GLN A 122 10.87 -15.23 11.84
CA GLN A 122 11.55 -15.10 10.56
C GLN A 122 12.06 -13.66 10.34
N LEU A 123 11.22 -12.64 10.58
CA LEU A 123 11.62 -11.24 10.43
C LEU A 123 12.73 -10.87 11.43
N GLY A 124 12.65 -11.34 12.67
CA GLY A 124 13.70 -11.16 13.67
C GLY A 124 15.02 -11.82 13.25
N TRP A 125 14.95 -13.06 12.75
CA TRP A 125 16.11 -13.79 12.25
C TRP A 125 16.74 -13.08 11.05
N MET A 126 15.94 -12.65 10.08
CA MET A 126 16.41 -11.85 8.96
C MET A 126 17.14 -10.59 9.46
N GLY A 127 16.57 -9.89 10.43
CA GLY A 127 17.19 -8.74 11.07
C GLY A 127 18.58 -9.03 11.65
N LEU A 128 18.74 -10.16 12.34
CA LEU A 128 20.02 -10.61 12.87
C LEU A 128 21.04 -10.91 11.77
N THR A 129 20.61 -11.59 10.69
CA THR A 129 21.50 -11.95 9.57
C THR A 129 21.99 -10.75 8.74
N ILE A 130 21.35 -9.58 8.87
CA ILE A 130 21.85 -8.34 8.24
C ILE A 130 23.23 -7.97 8.80
N LEU A 131 23.46 -8.20 10.10
CA LEU A 131 24.73 -7.85 10.76
C LEU A 131 25.90 -8.69 10.23
N THR A 132 25.64 -9.91 9.79
CA THR A 132 26.64 -10.84 9.25
C THR A 132 26.74 -10.81 7.71
N SER A 133 25.99 -9.93 7.06
CA SER A 133 25.86 -9.87 5.61
C SER A 133 27.04 -9.13 4.96
N GLU A 134 27.52 -9.59 3.79
CA GLU A 134 28.56 -8.90 3.01
C GLU A 134 28.10 -7.51 2.51
N MET A 135 26.80 -7.36 2.24
CA MET A 135 26.18 -6.08 1.84
C MET A 135 25.08 -5.63 2.82
N PRO A 136 25.41 -5.13 4.03
CA PRO A 136 24.42 -4.82 5.07
C PRO A 136 23.35 -3.82 4.62
N LEU A 137 23.73 -2.81 3.83
CA LEU A 137 22.83 -1.74 3.39
C LEU A 137 21.76 -2.25 2.42
N VAL A 138 22.10 -3.22 1.57
CA VAL A 138 21.14 -3.86 0.64
C VAL A 138 20.19 -4.76 1.43
N SER A 139 20.74 -5.59 2.32
CA SER A 139 19.97 -6.48 3.20
C SER A 139 19.00 -5.71 4.10
N PHE A 140 19.41 -4.54 4.61
CA PHE A 140 18.56 -3.67 5.40
C PHE A 140 17.36 -3.12 4.62
N LYS A 141 17.57 -2.65 3.38
CA LYS A 141 16.47 -2.21 2.51
C LYS A 141 15.50 -3.34 2.21
N ALA A 142 16.01 -4.54 1.91
CA ALA A 142 15.19 -5.72 1.66
C ALA A 142 14.37 -6.12 2.90
N TRP A 143 14.94 -6.01 4.09
CA TRP A 143 14.24 -6.28 5.35
C TRP A 143 13.14 -5.25 5.66
N ILE A 144 13.39 -3.96 5.42
CA ILE A 144 12.35 -2.93 5.54
C ILE A 144 11.21 -3.20 4.56
N SER A 145 11.53 -3.56 3.30
CA SER A 145 10.50 -3.91 2.32
C SER A 145 9.66 -5.08 2.81
N ARG A 146 10.29 -6.13 3.35
CA ARG A 146 9.55 -7.26 3.96
C ARG A 146 8.62 -6.82 5.08
N ILE A 147 9.06 -5.92 5.96
CA ILE A 147 8.23 -5.41 7.08
C ILE A 147 6.99 -4.70 6.54
N TRP A 148 7.16 -3.76 5.60
CA TRP A 148 6.02 -2.98 5.12
C TRP A 148 5.05 -3.78 4.26
N PHE A 149 5.42 -4.96 3.79
CA PHE A 149 4.50 -5.90 3.14
C PHE A 149 3.75 -6.72 4.19
N VAL A 150 4.50 -7.34 5.11
CA VAL A 150 3.94 -8.28 6.09
C VAL A 150 3.02 -7.57 7.08
N VAL A 151 3.40 -6.40 7.59
CA VAL A 151 2.63 -5.69 8.62
C VAL A 151 1.19 -5.39 8.16
N PRO A 152 0.97 -4.67 7.06
CA PRO A 152 -0.38 -4.36 6.59
C PRO A 152 -1.12 -5.59 6.05
N LEU A 153 -0.47 -6.45 5.26
CA LEU A 153 -1.16 -7.58 4.63
C LEU A 153 -1.52 -8.69 5.60
N PHE A 154 -0.69 -8.95 6.62
CA PHE A 154 -0.99 -9.98 7.61
C PHE A 154 -1.74 -9.41 8.82
N PHE A 155 -1.20 -8.38 9.47
CA PHE A 155 -1.76 -7.91 10.74
C PHE A 155 -2.94 -6.96 10.57
N ALA A 156 -2.89 -6.05 9.60
CA ALA A 156 -3.97 -5.07 9.41
C ALA A 156 -5.17 -5.66 8.65
N MET A 157 -4.93 -6.60 7.74
CA MET A 157 -5.98 -7.25 6.96
C MET A 157 -6.94 -8.10 7.81
N VAL A 158 -6.52 -8.55 9.00
CA VAL A 158 -7.43 -9.21 9.96
C VAL A 158 -8.61 -8.30 10.32
N GLU A 159 -8.42 -6.98 10.40
CA GLU A 159 -9.49 -6.04 10.72
C GLU A 159 -10.49 -5.91 9.55
N VAL A 160 -9.99 -5.96 8.30
CA VAL A 160 -10.83 -5.98 7.09
C VAL A 160 -11.77 -7.18 7.10
N PHE A 161 -11.26 -8.36 7.47
CA PHE A 161 -12.07 -9.58 7.53
C PHE A 161 -13.01 -9.66 8.73
N ARG A 162 -12.81 -8.80 9.73
CA ARG A 162 -13.70 -8.71 10.90
C ARG A 162 -14.99 -7.96 10.59
N SER A 163 -14.93 -7.00 9.67
CA SER A 163 -16.08 -6.24 9.18
C SER A 163 -16.81 -7.02 8.09
N GLU A 164 -18.09 -7.33 8.29
CA GLU A 164 -18.90 -8.09 7.32
C GLU A 164 -18.92 -7.38 5.95
N LYS A 165 -19.14 -6.06 5.96
CA LYS A 165 -19.13 -5.25 4.73
C LYS A 165 -17.80 -5.36 3.99
N SER A 166 -16.69 -5.15 4.69
CA SER A 166 -15.36 -5.15 4.07
C SER A 166 -14.97 -6.54 3.57
N ARG A 167 -15.35 -7.60 4.28
CA ARG A 167 -15.18 -9.00 3.86
C ARG A 167 -15.92 -9.32 2.57
N ASP A 168 -17.17 -8.88 2.44
CA ASP A 168 -17.98 -9.15 1.25
C ASP A 168 -17.45 -8.41 0.01
N TRP A 169 -16.88 -7.22 0.19
CA TRP A 169 -16.27 -6.46 -0.89
C TRP A 169 -14.86 -6.93 -1.27
N PHE A 170 -14.15 -7.62 -0.38
CA PHE A 170 -12.76 -8.04 -0.61
C PHE A 170 -12.60 -8.90 -1.88
N PHE A 171 -13.36 -9.99 -1.98
CA PHE A 171 -13.22 -10.94 -3.09
C PHE A 171 -13.68 -10.36 -4.44
N PRO A 172 -14.85 -9.70 -4.55
CA PRO A 172 -15.28 -9.09 -5.81
C PRO A 172 -14.31 -8.03 -6.30
N LEU A 173 -13.76 -7.20 -5.40
CA LEU A 173 -12.86 -6.12 -5.77
C LEU A 173 -11.51 -6.64 -6.29
N TYR A 174 -10.97 -7.66 -5.63
CA TYR A 174 -9.78 -8.37 -6.11
C TYR A 174 -10.03 -9.04 -7.46
N ALA A 175 -11.12 -9.80 -7.58
CA ALA A 175 -11.46 -10.54 -8.79
C ALA A 175 -11.71 -9.59 -9.98
N PHE A 176 -12.38 -8.46 -9.75
CA PHE A 176 -12.64 -7.46 -10.78
C PHE A 176 -11.34 -6.83 -11.31
N SER A 177 -10.45 -6.41 -10.41
CA SER A 177 -9.16 -5.85 -10.80
C SER A 177 -8.28 -6.86 -11.54
N LEU A 178 -8.22 -8.09 -11.03
CA LEU A 178 -7.50 -9.18 -11.68
C LEU A 178 -8.07 -9.52 -13.06
N ALA A 179 -9.40 -9.49 -13.21
CA ALA A 179 -10.05 -9.69 -14.50
C ALA A 179 -9.67 -8.60 -15.50
N ILE A 180 -9.63 -7.33 -15.08
CA ILE A 180 -9.17 -6.22 -15.95
C ILE A 180 -7.73 -6.45 -16.40
N ALA A 181 -6.82 -6.72 -15.45
CA ALA A 181 -5.42 -6.98 -15.76
C ALA A 181 -5.26 -8.20 -16.71
N SER A 182 -6.02 -9.27 -16.47
CA SER A 182 -6.00 -10.46 -17.31
C SER A 182 -6.54 -10.21 -18.71
N VAL A 183 -7.64 -9.46 -18.86
CA VAL A 183 -8.21 -9.13 -20.17
C VAL A 183 -7.27 -8.22 -20.95
N TYR A 184 -6.65 -7.24 -20.29
CA TYR A 184 -5.69 -6.34 -20.92
C TYR A 184 -4.45 -7.08 -21.42
N THR A 185 -3.82 -7.90 -20.57
CA THR A 185 -2.65 -8.68 -20.95
C THR A 185 -2.99 -9.66 -22.09
N MET A 186 -4.18 -10.29 -22.07
CA MET A 186 -4.64 -11.14 -23.16
C MET A 186 -4.85 -10.36 -24.46
N TYR A 187 -5.42 -9.15 -24.38
CA TYR A 187 -5.61 -8.28 -25.54
C TYR A 187 -4.27 -7.90 -26.18
N VAL A 188 -3.29 -7.46 -25.39
CA VAL A 188 -1.96 -7.14 -25.91
C VAL A 188 -1.30 -8.40 -26.47
N HIS A 189 -1.42 -9.55 -25.79
CA HIS A 189 -0.81 -10.79 -26.23
C HIS A 189 -1.39 -11.29 -27.57
N SER A 190 -2.68 -11.02 -27.81
CA SER A 190 -3.32 -11.32 -29.09
C SER A 190 -2.73 -10.54 -30.27
N GLN A 191 -2.23 -9.32 -30.06
CA GLN A 191 -1.55 -8.51 -31.09
C GLN A 191 -0.22 -9.14 -31.53
N TYR A 192 0.38 -9.97 -30.69
CA TYR A 192 1.61 -10.71 -30.95
C TYR A 192 1.37 -12.18 -31.32
N GLY A 193 0.13 -12.54 -31.68
CA GLY A 193 -0.22 -13.89 -32.15
C GLY A 193 -0.07 -14.97 -31.09
N PHE A 194 -0.17 -14.62 -29.80
CA PHE A 194 -0.02 -15.55 -28.67
C PHE A 194 1.33 -16.30 -28.68
N SER A 195 2.40 -15.64 -29.14
CA SER A 195 3.72 -16.29 -29.23
C SER A 195 4.32 -16.54 -27.84
N LYS A 196 4.94 -17.71 -27.65
CA LYS A 196 5.52 -18.08 -26.35
C LYS A 196 6.59 -17.08 -25.86
N GLU A 197 7.35 -16.48 -26.77
CA GLU A 197 8.38 -15.48 -26.46
C GLU A 197 7.81 -14.14 -25.99
N THR A 198 6.67 -13.71 -26.54
CA THR A 198 6.02 -12.45 -26.11
C THR A 198 5.25 -12.62 -24.81
N SER A 199 4.92 -13.87 -24.45
CA SER A 199 4.22 -14.19 -23.21
C SER A 199 4.92 -13.63 -21.98
N THR A 200 6.25 -13.60 -21.91
CA THR A 200 6.99 -13.15 -20.71
C THR A 200 7.00 -11.65 -20.49
N TRP A 201 6.85 -10.84 -21.55
CA TRP A 201 6.94 -9.38 -21.47
C TRP A 201 5.58 -8.69 -21.55
N VAL A 202 4.55 -9.41 -21.97
CA VAL A 202 3.18 -8.91 -22.13
C VAL A 202 2.31 -9.14 -20.88
N MET A 203 2.81 -9.87 -19.86
CA MET A 203 2.05 -10.13 -18.61
C MET A 203 1.99 -8.94 -17.64
N PHE A 204 2.39 -7.75 -18.05
CA PHE A 204 2.28 -6.55 -17.21
C PHE A 204 1.05 -5.74 -17.64
N PRO A 205 0.10 -5.48 -16.73
CA PRO A 205 -1.05 -4.62 -17.00
C PRO A 205 -0.66 -3.14 -17.15
#